data_AF-A0A660N8F0-F1
#
_entry.id   AF-A0A660N8F0-F1
#
_cell.length_a   1.000
_cell.length_b   1.000
_cell.length_c   1.000
_cell.angle_alpha   90.00
_cell.angle_beta   90.00
_cell.angle_gamma   90.00
#
_symmetry.space_group_name_H-M   'P 1'
#
loop_
_entity.id
_entity.type
_entity.pdbx_description
1 polymer ?
#
loop_
_entity_poly.entity_id
_entity_poly.type
_entity_poly.pdbx_seq_one_letter_code
_entity_poly.pdbx_strand_id
1 'polypeptide(L)' 'AREKKAFLFEKGIEVEKMAEILQTADAERNAGNIVLVSGMNKNKKFQKTQLEAEGYTEFREFYREELKK' A
#
# COMPACT_ATOMS: atom_id res chain seq x y z
N ALA A 1 7.44 18.83 -1.32
CA ALA A 1 6.50 18.24 -2.31
C ALA A 1 5.71 17.15 -1.61
N ARG A 2 4.43 16.94 -1.92
CA ARG A 2 3.66 15.84 -1.31
C ARG A 2 4.03 14.54 -2.02
N GLU A 3 4.63 13.61 -1.31
CA GLU A 3 4.99 12.31 -1.87
C GLU A 3 3.75 11.42 -1.95
N LYS A 4 3.49 10.85 -3.11
CA LYS A 4 2.38 9.93 -3.32
C LYS A 4 2.86 8.49 -3.15
N LYS A 5 2.32 7.81 -2.15
CA LYS A 5 2.65 6.43 -1.79
C LYS A 5 1.43 5.53 -1.95
N ALA A 6 1.62 4.34 -2.49
CA ALA A 6 0.58 3.33 -2.65
C ALA A 6 0.92 2.11 -1.80
N PHE A 7 0.03 1.78 -0.87
CA PHE A 7 0.11 0.65 0.03
C PHE A 7 -0.84 -0.43 -0.50
N LEU A 8 -0.26 -1.51 -1.00
CA LEU A 8 -0.97 -2.62 -1.61
C LEU A 8 -0.96 -3.81 -0.65
N PHE A 9 -2.12 -4.25 -0.16
CA PHE A 9 -2.23 -5.38 0.76
C PHE A 9 -2.91 -6.58 0.10
N GLU A 10 -2.43 -7.79 0.40
CA GLU A 10 -2.99 -9.01 -0.15
C GLU A 10 -4.38 -9.34 0.43
N LYS A 11 -5.23 -9.95 -0.40
CA LYS A 11 -6.55 -10.40 0.04
C LYS A 11 -6.40 -11.52 1.07
N GLY A 12 -6.96 -11.32 2.26
CA GLY A 12 -6.92 -12.29 3.36
C GLY A 12 -5.82 -12.03 4.39
N ILE A 13 -5.16 -10.87 4.34
CA ILE A 13 -4.33 -10.36 5.44
C ILE A 13 -5.08 -10.37 6.77
N GLU A 14 -4.37 -10.69 7.87
CA GLU A 14 -4.94 -10.64 9.21
C GLU A 14 -5.41 -9.24 9.59
N VAL A 15 -6.47 -9.17 10.39
CA VAL A 15 -7.08 -7.91 10.82
C VAL A 15 -6.09 -7.05 11.61
N GLU A 16 -5.20 -7.66 12.39
CA GLU A 16 -4.15 -6.98 13.14
C GLU A 16 -3.17 -6.26 12.21
N LYS A 17 -2.64 -6.96 11.20
CA LYS A 17 -1.77 -6.34 10.18
C LYS A 17 -2.50 -5.28 9.36
N MET A 18 -3.78 -5.46 9.08
CA MET A 18 -4.58 -4.42 8.41
C MET A 18 -4.67 -3.15 9.26
N ALA A 19 -4.87 -3.28 10.57
CA ALA A 19 -4.87 -2.14 11.49
C ALA A 19 -3.51 -1.43 11.53
N GLU A 20 -2.40 -2.17 11.53
CA GLU A 20 -1.05 -1.60 11.45
C GLU A 20 -0.78 -0.85 10.14
N ILE A 21 -1.23 -1.40 9.00
CA ILE A 21 -1.11 -0.75 7.69
C ILE A 21 -1.88 0.57 7.68
N LEU A 22 -3.10 0.57 8.21
CA LEU A 22 -3.93 1.77 8.30
C LEU A 22 -3.29 2.82 9.21
N GLN A 23 -2.80 2.43 10.39
CA GLN A 23 -2.08 3.36 11.28
C GLN A 23 -0.83 3.93 10.62
N THR A 24 -0.04 3.11 9.92
CA THR A 24 1.16 3.55 9.20
C THR A 24 0.78 4.51 8.07
N ALA A 25 -0.28 4.21 7.33
CA ALA A 25 -0.78 5.08 6.27
C ALA A 25 -1.27 6.42 6.82
N ASP A 26 -1.96 6.43 7.96
CA ASP A 26 -2.42 7.66 8.61
C ASP A 26 -1.27 8.48 9.18
N ALA A 27 -0.24 7.84 9.74
CA ALA A 27 0.98 8.52 10.18
C ALA A 27 1.69 9.22 9.00
N GLU A 28 1.82 8.54 7.86
CA GLU A 28 2.40 9.11 6.64
C GLU A 28 1.52 10.25 6.08
N ARG A 29 0.19 10.12 6.14
CA ARG A 29 -0.74 11.20 5.77
C ARG A 29 -0.56 12.42 6.67
N ASN A 30 -0.42 12.22 7.97
CA ASN A 30 -0.15 13.30 8.94
C ASN A 30 1.22 13.95 8.71
N ALA A 31 2.22 13.19 8.24
CA ALA A 31 3.52 13.75 7.84
C ALA A 31 3.44 14.62 6.57
N GLY A 32 2.29 14.67 5.90
CA GLY A 32 2.06 15.46 4.69
C GLY A 32 2.16 14.68 3.38
N ASN A 33 2.29 13.35 3.45
CA ASN A 33 2.31 12.48 2.28
C ASN A 33 0.88 12.09 1.86
N ILE A 34 0.72 11.67 0.61
CA ILE A 34 -0.55 11.17 0.08
C ILE A 34 -0.43 9.66 0.00
N VAL A 35 -1.06 8.95 0.95
CA VAL A 35 -1.04 7.48 0.97
C VAL A 35 -2.37 6.91 0.47
N LEU A 36 -2.31 6.08 -0.56
CA LEU A 36 -3.42 5.25 -1.03
C LEU A 36 -3.29 3.85 -0.46
N VAL A 37 -4.33 3.36 0.22
CA VAL A 37 -4.37 1.99 0.73
C VAL A 37 -5.37 1.22 -0.11
N SER A 38 -4.93 0.16 -0.80
CA SER A 38 -5.78 -0.62 -1.71
C SER A 38 -5.43 -2.11 -1.69
N GLY A 39 -6.41 -2.94 -2.00
CA GLY A 39 -6.21 -4.37 -2.15
C GLY A 39 -5.34 -4.69 -3.38
N MET A 40 -4.46 -5.66 -3.23
CA MET A 40 -3.58 -6.15 -4.28
C MET A 40 -4.40 -6.89 -5.35
N ASN A 41 -4.35 -6.41 -6.59
CA ASN A 41 -5.04 -7.04 -7.70
C ASN A 41 -4.25 -8.21 -8.26
N LYS A 42 -4.95 -9.20 -8.87
CA LYS A 42 -4.33 -10.35 -9.55
C LYS A 42 -3.31 -9.92 -10.62
N ASN A 43 -3.57 -8.82 -11.32
CA ASN A 43 -2.67 -8.22 -12.30
C ASN A 43 -1.86 -7.06 -11.69
N LYS A 44 -0.83 -7.41 -10.91
CA LYS A 44 0.06 -6.44 -10.25
C LYS A 44 0.74 -5.45 -11.19
N LYS A 45 1.20 -5.91 -12.36
CA LYS A 45 1.82 -5.04 -13.38
C LYS A 45 0.89 -3.91 -13.79
N PHE A 46 -0.37 -4.23 -14.07
CA PHE A 46 -1.37 -3.24 -14.47
C PHE A 46 -1.67 -2.24 -13.34
N GLN A 47 -1.79 -2.74 -12.10
CA GLN A 47 -2.03 -1.89 -10.93
C GLN A 47 -0.87 -0.90 -10.71
N LYS A 48 0.39 -1.37 -10.78
CA LYS A 48 1.55 -0.49 -10.66
C LYS A 48 1.61 0.55 -11.78
N THR A 49 1.44 0.14 -13.04
CA THR A 49 1.45 1.08 -14.17
C THR A 49 0.35 2.14 -14.07
N GLN A 50 -0.85 1.77 -13.61
CA GLN A 50 -1.93 2.73 -13.38
C GLN A 50 -1.59 3.71 -12.25
N LEU A 51 -1.04 3.20 -11.15
CA LEU A 51 -0.63 4.04 -10.02
C LEU A 51 0.56 4.94 -10.37
N GLU A 52 1.54 4.45 -11.14
CA GLU A 52 2.62 5.28 -11.69
C GLU A 52 2.05 6.38 -12.60
N ALA A 53 1.06 6.07 -13.43
CA ALA A 53 0.36 7.06 -14.26
C ALA A 53 -0.43 8.09 -13.44
N GLU A 54 -0.98 7.70 -12.29
CA GLU A 54 -1.60 8.62 -11.32
C GLU A 54 -0.58 9.45 -10.52
N GLY A 55 0.71 9.12 -10.67
CA GLY A 55 1.84 9.82 -10.05
C GLY A 55 2.27 9.27 -8.69
N TYR A 56 1.87 8.04 -8.34
CA TYR A 56 2.43 7.34 -7.18
C TYR A 56 3.85 6.88 -7.48
N THR A 57 4.80 7.36 -6.68
CA THR A 57 6.23 7.07 -6.85
C THR A 57 6.72 6.00 -5.88
N GLU A 58 6.02 5.78 -4.77
CA GLU A 58 6.36 4.75 -3.80
C GLU A 58 5.29 3.66 -3.73
N PHE A 59 5.75 2.41 -3.71
CA PHE A 59 4.90 1.23 -3.58
C PHE A 59 5.34 0.41 -2.38
N ARG A 60 4.48 0.31 -1.35
CA ARG A 60 4.64 -0.66 -0.26
C ARG A 60 3.70 -1.82 -0.48
N GLU A 61 4.24 -3.03 -0.47
CA GLU A 61 3.45 -4.26 -0.65
C GLU A 61 3.42 -5.03 0.67
N PHE A 62 2.22 -5.27 1.18
CA PHE A 62 1.96 -6.03 2.39
C PHE A 62 1.35 -7.38 2.01
N TYR A 63 2.03 -8.45 2.36
CA TYR A 63 1.59 -9.81 2.07
C TYR A 63 0.91 -10.42 3.29
N ARG A 64 -0.02 -11.35 3.06
CA ARG A 64 -0.75 -12.03 4.13
C ARG A 64 0.21 -12.83 5.01
N GLU A 65 1.08 -13.57 4.37
CA GLU A 65 2.18 -14.26 5.01
C GLU A 65 3.43 -13.42 4.79
N GLU A 66 3.98 -12.86 5.86
CA GLU A 66 5.43 -12.69 5.88
C GLU A 66 5.98 -14.06 5.51
N LEU A 67 6.81 -14.14 4.48
CA LEU A 67 7.57 -15.34 4.15
C LEU A 67 8.26 -15.85 5.43
N LYS A 68 7.57 -16.67 6.21
CA LYS A 68 8.17 -17.51 7.24
C LYS A 68 8.80 -18.66 6.49
N LYS A 69 10.05 -18.47 6.10
CA LYS A 69 11.01 -19.57 5.96
C LYS A 69 12.37 -19.12 6.41
#